data_AF-A0A2G9YYS5-F1
#
_entry.id   AF-A0A2G9YYS5-F1
#
_cell.length_a   1.000
_cell.length_b   1.000
_cell.length_c   1.000
_cell.angle_alpha   90.00
_cell.angle_beta   90.00
_cell.angle_gamma   90.00
#
_symmetry.space_group_name_H-M   'P 1'
#
loop_
_entity.id
_entity.type
_entity.pdbx_description
1 polymer ?
#
loop_
_entity_poly.entity_id
_entity_poly.type
_entity_poly.pdbx_seq_one_letter_code
_entity_poly.pdbx_strand_id
1 'polypeptide(L)'
;MFLFFQKKALGLSISDYSIEIVSLAGSMGKPELSAVKRTILETGIIGKGKILDKEKIKNILINLLKSPNFERDKTNRIVFSMPETQSFVSILEVPLGLKAKGIVEFIKEQINQTLPFSLEDLYVDYKIR
;
A
#
# COMPACT_ATOMS: atom_id res chain seq x y z
N MET A 1 23.27 14.87 -18.05
CA MET A 1 23.62 14.36 -16.71
C MET A 1 22.34 14.18 -15.91
N PHE A 2 21.68 13.02 -15.99
CA PHE A 2 20.41 12.80 -15.28
C PHE A 2 20.33 11.36 -14.79
N LEU A 3 20.80 11.13 -13.58
CA LEU A 3 20.45 9.95 -12.81
C LEU A 3 20.18 10.31 -11.34
N PHE A 4 18.97 9.99 -10.89
CA PHE A 4 18.70 9.36 -9.60
C PHE A 4 18.85 10.18 -8.31
N PHE A 5 17.94 11.13 -8.08
CA PHE A 5 17.40 11.25 -6.71
C PHE A 5 16.31 10.19 -6.54
N GLN A 6 16.71 8.95 -6.22
CA GLN A 6 15.79 7.97 -5.66
C GLN A 6 15.27 8.56 -4.35
N LYS A 7 14.06 9.09 -4.39
CA LYS A 7 13.41 9.69 -3.24
C LYS A 7 13.13 8.60 -2.22
N LYS A 8 13.98 8.53 -1.18
CA LYS A 8 13.89 7.57 -0.08
C LYS A 8 12.48 7.56 0.51
N ALA A 9 11.89 6.37 0.62
CA ALA A 9 10.58 6.13 1.21
C ALA A 9 10.70 5.04 2.26
N LEU A 10 9.82 5.07 3.27
CA LEU A 10 9.72 4.00 4.26
C LEU A 10 8.63 3.02 3.79
N GLY A 11 8.88 1.74 3.97
CA GLY A 11 7.84 0.71 3.84
C GLY A 11 6.99 0.70 5.10
N LEU A 12 5.68 0.70 4.95
CA LEU A 12 4.71 0.63 6.04
C LEU A 12 3.73 -0.51 5.78
N SER A 13 3.58 -1.41 6.74
CA SER A 13 2.57 -2.46 6.77
C SER A 13 1.61 -2.17 7.92
N ILE A 14 0.31 -2.27 7.64
CA ILE A 14 -0.75 -2.07 8.62
C ILE A 14 -1.66 -3.30 8.55
N SER A 15 -1.74 -4.02 9.67
CA SER A 15 -2.63 -5.16 9.86
C SER A 15 -3.55 -4.93 11.06
N ASP A 16 -4.52 -5.83 11.27
CA ASP A 16 -5.43 -5.77 12.42
C ASP A 16 -4.68 -5.89 13.78
N TYR A 17 -3.50 -6.51 13.80
CA TYR A 17 -2.76 -6.85 15.03
C TYR A 17 -1.46 -6.07 15.21
N SER A 18 -0.89 -5.52 14.14
CA SER A 18 0.38 -4.82 14.21
C SER A 18 0.59 -3.84 13.07
N ILE A 19 1.47 -2.87 13.34
CA ILE A 19 2.04 -1.98 12.34
C ILE A 19 3.54 -2.21 12.31
N GLU A 20 4.07 -2.43 11.11
CA GLU A 20 5.50 -2.55 10.85
C GLU A 20 5.96 -1.41 9.95
N ILE A 21 7.11 -0.85 10.27
CA ILE A 21 7.79 0.15 9.44
C ILE A 21 9.21 -0.30 9.16
N VAL A 22 9.66 -0.13 7.92
CA VAL A 22 10.98 -0.53 7.46
C VAL A 22 11.61 0.57 6.62
N SER A 23 12.92 0.75 6.79
CA SER A 23 13.75 1.57 5.92
C SER A 23 14.83 0.71 5.29
N LEU A 24 14.99 0.85 3.98
CA LEU A 24 16.05 0.21 3.22
C LEU A 24 17.07 1.27 2.77
N ALA A 25 18.33 0.87 2.80
CA ALA A 25 19.47 1.56 2.22
C ALA A 25 20.11 0.66 1.15
N GLY A 26 21.31 1.04 0.70
CA GLY A 26 22.01 0.31 -0.35
C GLY A 26 21.47 0.60 -1.75
N SER A 27 21.80 -0.27 -2.70
CA SER A 27 21.42 -0.14 -4.11
C SER A 27 20.26 -1.07 -4.45
N MET A 28 19.62 -0.85 -5.61
CA MET A 28 18.51 -1.70 -6.06
C MET A 28 18.90 -3.19 -6.17
N GLY A 29 20.15 -3.49 -6.56
CA GLY A 29 20.66 -4.87 -6.67
C GLY A 29 21.21 -5.45 -5.36
N LYS A 30 21.38 -4.61 -4.33
CA LYS A 30 21.88 -5.01 -3.01
C LYS A 30 21.21 -4.14 -1.93
N PRO A 31 19.92 -4.38 -1.65
CA PRO A 31 19.21 -3.64 -0.62
C PRO A 31 19.75 -4.04 0.76
N GLU A 32 19.92 -3.06 1.64
CA GLU A 32 20.40 -3.24 3.00
C GLU A 32 19.36 -2.73 3.99
N LEU A 33 19.12 -3.47 5.06
CA LEU A 33 18.18 -3.04 6.10
C LEU A 33 18.80 -1.89 6.90
N SER A 34 18.21 -0.70 6.83
CA SER A 34 18.65 0.48 7.60
C SER A 34 17.97 0.51 8.97
N ALA A 35 16.65 0.31 8.98
CA ALA A 35 15.85 0.39 10.19
C ALA A 35 14.59 -0.47 10.06
N VAL A 36 14.15 -1.05 11.17
CA VAL A 36 12.86 -1.75 11.27
C VAL A 36 12.27 -1.52 12.65
N LYS A 37 10.94 -1.42 12.73
CA LYS A 37 10.21 -1.42 13.99
C LYS A 37 8.83 -2.01 13.80
N ARG A 38 8.35 -2.71 14.83
CA ARG A 38 7.01 -3.27 14.92
C ARG A 38 6.33 -2.79 16.19
N THR A 39 5.05 -2.44 16.08
CA THR A 39 4.18 -2.14 17.21
C THR A 39 2.96 -3.05 17.16
N ILE A 40 2.68 -3.73 18.26
CA ILE A 40 1.44 -4.50 18.43
C ILE A 40 0.29 -3.54 18.71
N LEU A 41 -0.84 -3.76 18.06
CA LEU A 41 -2.05 -2.97 18.23
C LEU A 41 -2.94 -3.57 19.31
N GLU A 42 -3.60 -2.70 20.07
CA GLU A 42 -4.73 -3.09 20.91
C GLU A 42 -5.91 -3.47 20.00
N THR A 43 -6.74 -4.40 20.49
CA THR A 43 -7.99 -4.76 19.82
C THR A 43 -8.89 -3.53 19.67
N GLY A 44 -9.55 -3.39 18.52
CA GLY A 44 -10.50 -2.31 18.27
C GLY A 44 -9.88 -1.04 17.68
N ILE A 45 -8.56 -0.99 17.46
CA ILE A 45 -7.93 0.10 16.69
C ILE A 45 -8.13 -0.12 15.19
N ILE A 46 -7.92 -1.36 14.73
CA ILE A 46 -8.18 -1.81 13.36
C ILE A 46 -9.03 -3.08 13.45
N GLY A 47 -9.96 -3.26 12.53
CA GLY A 47 -10.72 -4.48 12.41
C GLY A 47 -11.15 -4.74 10.97
N LYS A 48 -10.92 -5.96 10.49
CA LYS A 48 -11.19 -6.40 9.12
C LYS A 48 -10.55 -5.47 8.08
N GLY A 49 -9.31 -5.05 8.32
CA GLY A 49 -8.58 -4.13 7.44
C GLY A 49 -9.10 -2.69 7.44
N LYS A 50 -10.04 -2.32 8.32
CA LYS A 50 -10.54 -0.94 8.45
C LYS A 50 -10.00 -0.28 9.70
N ILE A 51 -9.54 0.96 9.58
CA ILE A 51 -9.14 1.79 10.71
C ILE A 51 -10.40 2.23 11.46
N LEU A 52 -10.54 1.76 12.70
CA LEU A 52 -11.67 2.07 13.59
C LEU A 52 -11.37 3.29 14.47
N ASP A 53 -10.11 3.46 14.90
CA ASP A 53 -9.64 4.61 15.68
C ASP A 53 -8.48 5.33 14.99
N LYS A 54 -8.81 6.43 14.29
CA LYS A 54 -7.85 7.22 13.51
C LYS A 54 -6.83 7.95 14.38
N GLU A 55 -7.24 8.46 15.54
CA GLU A 55 -6.32 9.23 16.41
C GLU A 55 -5.31 8.30 17.09
N LYS A 56 -5.73 7.11 17.54
CA LYS A 56 -4.78 6.09 18.03
C LYS A 56 -3.78 5.69 16.94
N ILE A 57 -4.24 5.41 15.71
CA ILE A 57 -3.33 5.09 14.60
C ILE A 57 -2.33 6.20 14.32
N LYS A 58 -2.80 7.44 14.24
CA LYS A 58 -1.95 8.61 14.04
C LYS A 58 -0.88 8.72 15.13
N ASN A 59 -1.24 8.57 16.40
CA ASN A 59 -0.30 8.63 17.51
C ASN A 59 0.74 7.49 17.45
N ILE A 60 0.30 6.26 17.11
CA ILE A 60 1.19 5.11 16.92
C ILE A 60 2.18 5.37 15.78
N LEU A 61 1.72 5.87 14.63
CA LEU A 61 2.58 6.18 13.49
C LEU A 61 3.58 7.29 13.83
N ILE A 62 3.16 8.35 14.52
CA ILE A 62 4.07 9.42 14.98
C ILE A 62 5.15 8.84 15.90
N ASN A 63 4.79 7.97 16.84
CA ASN A 63 5.74 7.35 17.77
C ASN A 63 6.69 6.36 17.07
N LEU A 64 6.21 5.65 16.05
CA LEU A 64 7.05 4.81 15.20
C LEU A 64 8.09 5.64 14.44
N LEU A 65 7.65 6.73 13.79
CA LEU A 65 8.51 7.61 13.00
C LEU A 65 9.50 8.42 13.83
N LYS A 66 9.18 8.71 15.10
CA LYS A 66 10.09 9.39 16.06
C LYS A 66 11.08 8.43 16.74
N SER A 67 11.03 7.13 16.47
CA SER A 67 11.93 6.17 17.08
C SER A 67 13.39 6.47 16.70
N PRO A 68 14.36 6.30 17.62
CA PRO A 68 15.78 6.47 17.33
C PRO A 68 16.27 5.66 16.11
N ASN A 69 15.65 4.49 15.87
CA ASN A 69 15.91 3.63 14.72
C ASN A 69 15.80 4.37 13.36
N PHE A 70 14.94 5.39 13.26
CA PHE A 70 14.67 6.10 12.00
C PHE A 70 15.32 7.50 11.94
N GLU A 71 16.21 7.85 12.87
CA GLU A 71 16.84 9.18 12.91
C GLU A 71 17.58 9.55 11.61
N ARG A 72 18.20 8.55 10.97
CA ARG A 72 18.94 8.68 9.70
C ARG A 72 18.04 8.49 8.45
N ASP A 73 16.77 8.17 8.66
CA ASP A 73 15.81 7.75 7.63
C ASP A 73 14.60 8.69 7.54
N LYS A 74 14.79 9.97 7.91
CA LYS A 74 13.73 10.99 7.89
C LYS A 74 13.24 11.25 6.47
N THR A 75 11.97 10.94 6.22
CA THR A 75 11.27 11.22 4.96
C THR A 75 9.77 11.37 5.22
N ASN A 76 9.07 12.09 4.36
CA ASN A 76 7.61 12.20 4.36
C ASN A 76 6.96 11.26 3.32
N ARG A 77 7.71 10.28 2.81
CA ARG A 77 7.27 9.34 1.78
C ARG A 77 7.11 7.96 2.37
N ILE A 78 5.93 7.40 2.17
CA ILE A 78 5.59 6.05 2.59
C ILE A 78 5.17 5.24 1.37
N VAL A 79 5.66 4.01 1.30
CA VAL A 79 5.08 2.96 0.46
C VAL A 79 4.37 2.01 1.40
N PHE A 80 3.07 1.79 1.19
CA PHE A 80 2.29 0.89 2.03
C PHE A 80 1.44 -0.04 1.17
N SER A 81 1.11 -1.20 1.73
CA SER A 81 0.20 -2.16 1.12
C SER A 81 -1.24 -1.91 1.57
N MET A 82 -2.19 -2.19 0.68
CA MET A 82 -3.60 -2.23 1.06
C MET A 82 -3.91 -3.53 1.82
N PRO A 83 -4.81 -3.52 2.81
CA PRO A 83 -5.19 -4.74 3.51
C PRO A 83 -5.79 -5.76 2.56
N GLU A 84 -5.32 -7.01 2.65
CA GLU A 84 -5.80 -8.11 1.80
C GLU A 84 -7.31 -8.33 1.95
N THR A 85 -7.84 -8.20 3.17
CA THR A 85 -9.27 -8.30 3.48
C THR A 85 -10.14 -7.20 2.86
N GLN A 86 -9.53 -6.17 2.28
CA GLN A 86 -10.19 -5.06 1.60
C GLN A 86 -9.78 -4.95 0.12
N SER A 87 -9.06 -5.95 -0.42
CA SER A 87 -8.50 -5.91 -1.77
C SER A 87 -8.96 -7.12 -2.60
N PHE A 88 -9.27 -6.89 -3.87
CA PHE A 88 -9.58 -7.94 -4.84
C PHE A 88 -8.56 -7.90 -5.97
N VAL A 89 -8.04 -9.06 -6.35
CA VAL A 89 -7.12 -9.20 -7.50
C VAL A 89 -7.70 -10.23 -8.45
N SER A 90 -7.84 -9.85 -9.72
CA SER A 90 -8.34 -10.73 -10.78
C SER A 90 -7.45 -10.62 -12.02
N ILE A 91 -7.35 -11.72 -12.77
CA ILE A 91 -6.68 -11.78 -14.06
C ILE A 91 -7.77 -11.87 -15.12
N LEU A 92 -7.80 -10.90 -16.04
CA LEU A 92 -8.81 -10.82 -17.10
C LEU A 92 -8.15 -11.05 -18.46
N GLU A 93 -8.79 -11.85 -19.31
CA GLU A 93 -8.43 -11.98 -20.71
C GLU A 93 -9.10 -10.86 -21.50
N VAL A 94 -8.30 -9.96 -22.07
CA VAL A 94 -8.80 -8.79 -22.81
C VAL A 94 -8.76 -9.09 -24.32
N PRO A 95 -9.86 -8.86 -25.06
CA PRO A 95 -9.89 -9.06 -26.50
C PRO A 95 -8.81 -8.26 -27.25
N LEU A 96 -8.15 -8.92 -28.21
CA LEU A 96 -7.18 -8.25 -29.08
C LEU A 96 -7.85 -7.16 -29.92
N GLY A 97 -7.15 -6.04 -30.10
CA GLY A 97 -7.62 -4.93 -30.95
C GLY A 97 -8.44 -3.85 -30.22
N LEU A 98 -8.73 -4.01 -28.93
CA LEU A 98 -9.32 -2.93 -28.13
C LEU A 98 -8.32 -1.78 -27.96
N LYS A 99 -8.78 -0.55 -28.19
CA LYS A 99 -8.05 0.68 -27.83
C LYS A 99 -8.14 0.90 -26.33
N ALA A 100 -7.25 1.72 -25.77
CA ALA A 100 -7.17 1.99 -24.32
C ALA A 100 -8.53 2.29 -23.66
N LYS A 101 -9.39 3.13 -24.28
CA LYS A 101 -10.74 3.41 -23.76
C LYS A 101 -11.63 2.17 -23.69
N GLY A 102 -11.62 1.35 -24.75
CA GLY A 102 -12.39 0.10 -24.80
C GLY A 102 -11.91 -0.93 -23.79
N ILE A 103 -10.61 -0.94 -23.45
CA ILE A 103 -10.07 -1.79 -22.38
C ILE A 103 -10.64 -1.37 -21.02
N VAL A 104 -10.70 -0.06 -20.74
CA VAL A 104 -11.28 0.45 -19.49
C VAL A 104 -12.77 0.09 -19.37
N GLU A 105 -13.53 0.24 -20.46
CA GLU A 105 -14.95 -0.14 -20.49
C GLU A 105 -15.13 -1.64 -20.26
N PHE A 106 -14.34 -2.48 -20.94
CA PHE A 106 -14.32 -3.93 -20.73
C PHE A 106 -14.03 -4.30 -19.26
N ILE A 107 -13.00 -3.70 -18.65
CA ILE A 107 -12.66 -3.96 -17.24
C ILE A 107 -13.81 -3.57 -16.32
N LYS A 108 -14.45 -2.40 -16.56
CA LYS A 108 -15.61 -1.94 -15.78
C LYS A 108 -16.79 -2.90 -15.88
N GLU A 109 -17.08 -3.40 -17.07
CA GLU A 109 -18.13 -4.42 -17.28
C GLU A 109 -17.81 -5.71 -16.52
N GLN A 110 -16.57 -6.19 -16.59
CA GLN A 110 -16.14 -7.39 -15.85
C GLN A 110 -16.27 -7.20 -14.34
N ILE A 111 -15.89 -6.03 -13.81
CA ILE A 111 -16.05 -5.71 -12.39
C ILE A 111 -17.52 -5.72 -11.98
N ASN A 112 -18.41 -5.06 -12.74
CA ASN A 112 -19.84 -5.01 -12.45
C ASN A 112 -20.51 -6.40 -12.47
N GLN A 113 -19.99 -7.33 -13.28
CA GLN A 113 -20.52 -8.70 -13.35
C GLN A 113 -20.00 -9.60 -12.22
N THR A 114 -18.85 -9.27 -11.62
CA THR A 114 -18.13 -10.19 -10.71
C THR A 114 -18.13 -9.72 -9.26
N LEU A 115 -18.06 -8.41 -9.01
CA LEU A 115 -17.98 -7.86 -7.66
C LEU A 115 -19.35 -7.39 -7.16
N PRO A 116 -19.70 -7.66 -5.89
CA PRO A 116 -20.96 -7.21 -5.29
C PRO A 116 -20.91 -5.74 -4.84
N PHE A 117 -20.07 -4.92 -5.47
CA PHE A 117 -19.84 -3.51 -5.13
C PHE A 117 -20.00 -2.65 -6.38
N SER A 118 -20.50 -1.43 -6.21
CA SER A 118 -20.56 -0.49 -7.32
C SER A 118 -19.16 0.03 -7.67
N LEU A 119 -18.95 0.45 -8.92
CA LEU A 119 -17.67 1.01 -9.36
C LEU A 119 -17.30 2.29 -8.61
N GLU A 120 -18.29 3.05 -8.17
CA GLU A 120 -18.11 4.28 -7.40
C GLU A 120 -17.54 4.03 -6.00
N ASP A 121 -17.79 2.85 -5.44
CA ASP A 121 -17.29 2.43 -4.12
C ASP A 121 -15.89 1.79 -4.20
N LEU A 122 -15.34 1.61 -5.40
CA LEU A 122 -14.09 0.89 -5.64
C LEU A 122 -12.96 1.82 -6.12
N TYR A 123 -11.77 1.57 -5.58
CA TYR A 123 -10.53 2.00 -6.22
C TYR A 123 -10.06 0.90 -7.16
N VAL A 124 -9.98 1.21 -8.45
CA VAL A 124 -9.60 0.26 -9.50
C VAL A 124 -8.27 0.68 -10.10
N ASP A 125 -7.34 -0.26 -10.16
CA ASP A 125 -6.10 -0.16 -10.91
C ASP A 125 -5.90 -1.44 -11.71
N TYR A 126 -5.23 -1.34 -12.86
CA TYR A 126 -4.95 -2.48 -13.71
C TYR A 126 -3.63 -2.31 -14.45
N LYS A 127 -3.04 -3.46 -14.80
CA LYS A 127 -1.82 -3.51 -15.62
C LYS A 127 -2.00 -4.50 -16.74
N ILE A 128 -1.89 -4.01 -17.98
CA ILE A 128 -1.79 -4.86 -19.16
C ILE A 128 -0.38 -5.46 -19.18
N ARG A 129 -0.30 -6.77 -19.39
CA ARG A 129 0.96 -7.50 -19.55
C ARG A 129 1.13 -7.94 -20.99
#